data_AF-A0A2J4ZZA5-F1
#
_entry.id   AF-A0A2J4ZZA5-F1
#
_cell.length_a   1.000
_cell.length_b   1.000
_cell.length_c   1.000
_cell.angle_alpha   90.00
_cell.angle_beta   90.00
_cell.angle_gamma   90.00
#
_symmetry.space_group_name_H-M   'P 1'
#
loop_
_entity.id
_entity.type
_entity.pdbx_description
1 polymer ?
#
loop_
_entity_poly.entity_id
_entity_poly.type
_entity_poly.pdbx_seq_one_letter_code
_entity_poly.pdbx_strand_id
1 'polypeptide(L)'
;MKSTSENDNRRGLLISAGQLLFGERWQTELARALGLADGRRIRQWLSGDRPIPVGIWDDLSELLKDRSSEIALILKNIQDITKPEKK
;
A
#
# COMPACT_ATOMS: atom_id res chain seq x y z
N MET A 1 -1.47 -28.26 5.48
CA MET A 1 -2.13 -27.70 4.27
C MET A 1 -2.75 -26.30 4.46
N LYS A 2 -3.08 -25.83 5.68
CA LYS A 2 -3.64 -24.47 5.86
C LYS A 2 -2.65 -23.31 5.65
N SER A 3 -1.35 -23.53 5.90
CA SER A 3 -0.35 -22.46 5.94
C SER A 3 0.09 -21.91 4.57
N THR A 4 -0.17 -22.61 3.46
CA THR A 4 0.27 -22.13 2.13
C THR A 4 -0.68 -21.07 1.58
N SER A 5 -1.99 -21.34 1.61
CA SER A 5 -3.02 -20.42 1.11
C SER A 5 -3.08 -19.09 1.87
N GLU A 6 -2.89 -19.11 3.20
CA GLU A 6 -2.91 -17.88 4.00
C GLU A 6 -1.70 -16.98 3.71
N ASN A 7 -0.52 -17.56 3.48
CA ASN A 7 0.69 -16.80 3.15
C ASN A 7 0.63 -16.20 1.75
N ASP A 8 0.03 -16.92 0.79
CA ASP A 8 -0.16 -16.40 -0.56
C ASP A 8 -1.14 -15.22 -0.56
N ASN A 9 -2.18 -15.26 0.26
CA ASN A 9 -3.09 -14.13 0.46
C ASN A 9 -2.36 -12.91 1.04
N ARG A 10 -1.51 -13.10 2.07
CA ARG A 10 -0.72 -12.00 2.66
C ARG A 10 0.22 -11.36 1.64
N ARG A 11 0.93 -12.18 0.85
CA ARG A 11 1.81 -11.64 -0.23
C ARG A 11 1.01 -10.87 -1.27
N GLY A 12 -0.13 -11.42 -1.70
CA GLY A 12 -1.03 -10.74 -2.63
C GLY A 12 -1.49 -9.37 -2.10
N LEU A 13 -1.90 -9.30 -0.83
CA LEU A 13 -2.28 -8.04 -0.19
C LEU A 13 -1.14 -7.03 -0.17
N LEU A 14 0.08 -7.45 0.17
CA LEU A 14 1.26 -6.59 0.17
C LEU A 14 1.56 -6.03 -1.23
N ILE A 15 1.44 -6.87 -2.26
CA ILE A 15 1.64 -6.46 -3.67
C ILE A 15 0.59 -5.41 -4.05
N SER A 16 -0.70 -5.70 -3.83
CA SER A 16 -1.78 -4.77 -4.19
C SER A 16 -1.66 -3.43 -3.49
N ALA A 17 -1.38 -3.44 -2.18
CA ALA A 17 -1.21 -2.22 -1.40
C ALA A 17 0.02 -1.42 -1.86
N GLY A 18 1.16 -2.08 -2.05
CA GLY A 18 2.38 -1.43 -2.53
C GLY A 18 2.19 -0.78 -3.90
N GLN A 19 1.62 -1.51 -4.86
CA GLN A 19 1.35 -0.99 -6.21
C GLN A 19 0.38 0.19 -6.18
N LEU A 20 -0.68 0.13 -5.35
CA LEU A 20 -1.61 1.23 -5.20
C LEU A 20 -0.94 2.49 -4.62
N LEU A 21 -0.06 2.32 -3.64
CA LEU A 21 0.60 3.44 -2.96
C LEU A 21 1.70 4.10 -3.81
N PHE A 22 2.46 3.31 -4.58
CA PHE A 22 3.75 3.72 -5.14
C PHE A 22 3.99 3.34 -6.61
N GLY A 23 3.05 2.66 -7.27
CA GLY A 23 3.13 2.31 -8.69
C GLY A 23 4.26 1.31 -9.03
N GLU A 24 4.92 1.51 -10.17
CA GLU A 24 5.90 0.55 -10.72
C GLU A 24 7.09 0.28 -9.78
N ARG A 25 7.53 1.29 -9.02
CA ARG A 25 8.71 1.19 -8.14
C ARG A 25 8.36 0.84 -6.71
N TRP A 26 7.18 0.24 -6.49
CA TRP A 26 6.61 0.09 -5.16
C TRP A 26 7.47 -0.64 -4.15
N GLN A 27 8.27 -1.65 -4.53
CA GLN A 27 9.06 -2.40 -3.55
C GLN A 27 10.10 -1.53 -2.85
N THR A 28 10.71 -0.59 -3.58
CA THR A 28 11.73 0.31 -3.02
C THR A 28 11.09 1.44 -2.23
N GLU A 29 10.01 2.02 -2.74
CA GLU A 29 9.32 3.13 -2.06
C GLU A 29 8.55 2.64 -0.82
N LEU A 30 7.92 1.47 -0.88
CA LEU A 30 7.29 0.84 0.29
C LEU A 30 8.34 0.49 1.36
N ALA A 31 9.52 0.01 0.96
CA ALA A 31 10.58 -0.25 1.92
C ALA A 31 10.98 1.03 2.67
N ARG A 32 11.16 2.14 1.96
CA ARG A 32 11.47 3.44 2.56
C ARG A 32 10.36 3.92 3.49
N ALA A 33 9.10 3.79 3.07
CA ALA A 33 7.94 4.18 3.87
C ALA A 33 7.83 3.36 5.16
N LEU A 34 8.22 2.08 5.13
CA LEU A 34 8.27 1.19 6.30
C LEU A 34 9.58 1.32 7.12
N GLY A 35 10.42 2.32 6.84
CA GLY A 35 11.68 2.53 7.57
C GLY A 35 12.77 1.46 7.30
N LEU A 36 12.63 0.70 6.21
CA LEU A 36 13.59 -0.32 5.80
C LEU A 36 14.70 0.30 4.93
N ALA A 37 15.92 -0.26 5.03
CA ALA A 37 17.07 0.25 4.29
C ALA A 37 16.90 0.19 2.76
N ASP A 38 16.29 -0.88 2.24
CA ASP A 38 16.03 -1.05 0.81
C ASP A 38 14.90 -2.07 0.52
N GLY A 39 14.54 -2.20 -0.76
CA GLY A 39 13.51 -3.15 -1.23
C GLY A 39 13.89 -4.64 -1.12
N ARG A 40 15.11 -5.01 -0.69
CA ARG A 40 15.52 -6.41 -0.55
C ARG A 40 14.68 -7.13 0.48
N ARG A 41 14.32 -6.44 1.58
CA ARG A 41 13.48 -7.03 2.62
C ARG A 41 12.09 -7.38 2.09
N ILE A 42 11.50 -6.49 1.29
CA ILE A 42 10.22 -6.75 0.62
C ILE A 42 10.33 -7.98 -0.29
N ARG A 43 11.39 -8.09 -1.11
CA ARG A 43 11.59 -9.26 -1.98
C ARG A 43 11.70 -10.57 -1.20
N GLN A 44 12.38 -10.58 -0.06
CA GLN A 44 12.48 -11.77 0.82
C GLN A 44 11.12 -12.20 1.39
N TRP A 45 10.23 -11.24 1.65
CA TRP A 45 8.87 -11.54 2.08
C TRP A 45 8.03 -12.17 0.96
N LEU A 46 8.16 -11.63 -0.25
CA LEU A 46 7.45 -12.12 -1.43
C LEU A 46 7.94 -13.50 -1.88
N SER A 47 9.24 -13.79 -1.79
CA SER A 47 9.80 -15.12 -2.08
C SER A 47 9.46 -16.15 -0.99
N GLY A 48 9.12 -15.68 0.22
CA GLY A 48 8.91 -16.54 1.38
C GLY A 48 10.19 -16.92 2.12
N ASP A 49 11.35 -16.38 1.73
CA ASP A 49 12.62 -16.55 2.46
C ASP A 49 12.51 -16.02 3.90
N ARG A 50 11.64 -15.03 4.12
CA ARG A 50 11.29 -14.48 5.43
C ARG A 50 9.78 -14.30 5.55
N PRO A 51 9.15 -14.56 6.70
CA PRO A 51 7.76 -14.21 6.92
C PRO A 51 7.58 -12.69 6.96
N ILE A 52 6.40 -12.21 6.53
CA ILE A 52 5.98 -10.81 6.71
C ILE A 52 5.70 -10.59 8.21
N PRO A 53 6.37 -9.64 8.88
CA PRO A 53 6.09 -9.32 10.28
C PRO A 53 4.67 -8.77 10.43
N VAL A 54 3.99 -9.16 11.52
CA VAL A 54 2.60 -8.71 11.76
C VAL A 54 2.47 -7.19 11.96
N GLY A 55 3.50 -6.53 12.51
CA GLY A 55 3.47 -5.09 12.74
C GLY A 55 3.45 -4.25 11.45
N ILE A 56 3.90 -4.80 10.32
CA ILE A 56 3.89 -4.08 9.03
C ILE A 56 2.46 -3.80 8.54
N TRP A 57 1.47 -4.58 8.98
CA TRP A 57 0.08 -4.39 8.54
C TRP A 57 -0.53 -3.11 9.11
N ASP A 58 -0.11 -2.69 10.31
CA ASP A 58 -0.58 -1.44 10.92
C ASP A 58 0.02 -0.24 10.17
N ASP A 59 1.33 -0.23 9.95
CA ASP A 59 2.02 0.80 9.16
C ASP A 59 1.42 0.92 7.74
N LEU A 60 1.17 -0.23 7.09
CA LEU A 60 0.58 -0.28 5.76
C LEU A 60 -0.86 0.25 5.76
N SER A 61 -1.63 -0.02 6.82
CA SER A 61 -2.99 0.51 6.97
C SER A 61 -2.98 2.03 7.10
N GLU A 62 -2.04 2.59 7.84
CA GLU A 62 -1.88 4.04 7.99
C GLU A 62 -1.54 4.70 6.65
N LEU A 63 -0.55 4.17 5.91
CA LEU A 63 -0.20 4.67 4.58
C LEU A 63 -1.39 4.67 3.61
N LEU A 64 -2.23 3.64 3.65
CA LEU A 64 -3.43 3.54 2.81
C LEU A 64 -4.52 4.55 3.21
N LYS A 65 -4.69 4.81 4.51
CA LYS A 65 -5.65 5.82 5.01
C LYS A 65 -5.22 7.22 4.61
N ASP A 66 -3.93 7.51 4.69
CA ASP A 66 -3.38 8.80 4.25
C ASP A 66 -3.63 9.01 2.76
N ARG A 67 -3.29 8.00 1.93
CA ARG A 67 -3.58 8.04 0.48
C ARG A 67 -5.06 8.20 0.18
N SER A 68 -5.94 7.50 0.90
CA SER A 68 -7.39 7.61 0.74
C SER A 68 -7.89 9.02 1.05
N SER A 69 -7.34 9.65 2.09
CA SER A 69 -7.68 11.01 2.50
C SER A 69 -7.24 12.04 1.45
N GLU A 70 -6.04 11.89 0.89
CA GLU A 70 -5.56 12.73 -0.21
C GLU A 70 -6.45 12.60 -1.46
N ILE A 71 -6.81 11.37 -1.84
CA ILE A 71 -7.70 11.12 -2.98
C ILE A 71 -9.06 11.79 -2.74
N ALA A 72 -9.65 11.63 -1.55
CA ALA A 72 -10.92 12.24 -1.20
C ALA A 72 -10.88 13.77 -1.28
N LEU A 73 -9.79 14.39 -0.84
CA LEU A 73 -9.59 15.83 -0.94
C LEU A 73 -9.54 16.29 -2.39
N ILE A 74 -8.79 15.59 -3.25
CA ILE A 74 -8.70 15.91 -4.68
C ILE A 74 -10.07 15.76 -5.36
N LEU A 75 -10.80 14.68 -5.06
CA LEU A 75 -12.15 14.45 -5.59
C LEU A 75 -13.10 15.58 -5.19
N LYS A 76 -13.05 16.04 -3.94
CA LYS A 76 -13.85 17.17 -3.47
C LYS A 76 -13.53 18.44 -4.26
N ASN A 77 -12.25 18.74 -4.45
CA ASN A 77 -11.83 19.92 -5.23
C ASN A 77 -12.32 19.84 -6.68
N ILE A 78 -12.24 18.68 -7.31
CA ILE A 78 -12.78 18.45 -8.67
C ILE A 78 -14.29 18.69 -8.71
N GLN A 79 -15.03 18.19 -7.71
CA GLN A 79 -16.48 18.40 -7.61
C GLN A 79 -16.84 19.87 -7.42
N ASP A 80 -16.06 20.61 -6.62
CA ASP A 80 -16.31 22.03 -6.38
C ASP A 80 -16.07 22.88 -7.64
N ILE A 81 -15.09 22.52 -8.49
CA ILE A 81 -14.86 23.16 -9.79
C ILE A 81 -15.96 22.82 -10.81
N THR A 82 -16.54 21.62 -10.74
CA THR A 82 -17.50 21.12 -11.73
C THR A 82 -18.97 21.41 -11.39
N LYS A 83 -19.26 21.97 -10.20
CA LYS A 83 -20.61 22.42 -9.85
C LYS A 83 -21.00 23.64 -10.70
N PRO A 84 -22.08 23.58 -11.50
CA PRO A 84 -22.55 24.77 -12.21
C PRO A 84 -23.00 25.83 -11.19
N GLU A 85 -22.59 27.08 -11.41
CA GLU A 85 -23.12 28.22 -10.65
C GLU A 85 -24.64 28.18 -10.71
N LYS A 86 -25.28 28.09 -9.54
CA LYS A 86 -26.73 28.23 -9.45
C LYS A 86 -27.07 29.65 -9.92
N LYS A 87 -27.73 29.73 -11.08
CA LYS A 87 -28.43 30.94 -11.56
C LYS A 87 -29.35 31.50 -10.48
#